data_AF-A0A1V4TZ69-F1
#
_entry.id   AF-A0A1V4TZ69-F1
#
_cell.length_a   1.000
_cell.length_b   1.000
_cell.length_c   1.000
_cell.angle_alpha   90.00
_cell.angle_beta   90.00
_cell.angle_gamma   90.00
#
_symmetry.space_group_name_H-M   'P 1'
#
loop_
_entity.id
_entity.type
_entity.pdbx_description
1 polymer ?
#
loop_
_entity_poly.entity_id
_entity_poly.type
_entity_poly.pdbx_seq_one_letter_code
_entity_poly.pdbx_strand_id
1 'polypeptide(L)' 'MSDETRRWVLVGHDLTNQATLLRQIEEAEEKRLTHYYLTYQDRGGGFYEIEYGLMKGSGIDPPKQ' A
#
# COMPACT_ATOMS: atom_id res chain seq x y z
N MET A 1 7.29 -1.27 8.54
CA MET A 1 6.25 -2.20 8.06
C MET A 1 6.80 -3.61 8.13
N SER A 2 6.02 -4.61 8.54
CA SER A 2 6.51 -5.99 8.58
C SER A 2 6.58 -6.60 7.17
N ASP A 3 7.56 -7.49 6.93
CA ASP A 3 7.71 -8.21 5.65
C ASP A 3 6.45 -8.99 5.26
N GLU A 4 5.70 -9.50 6.24
CA GLU A 4 4.45 -10.20 6.03
C GLU A 4 3.38 -9.27 5.44
N THR A 5 3.15 -8.11 6.06
CA THR A 5 2.25 -7.09 5.53
C THR A 5 2.66 -6.71 4.12
N ARG A 6 3.95 -6.47 3.88
CA ARG A 6 4.49 -6.11 2.54
C ARG A 6 4.14 -7.16 1.52
N ARG A 7 4.27 -8.44 1.87
CA ARG A 7 3.94 -9.55 0.97
C ARG A 7 2.44 -9.58 0.67
N TRP A 8 1.58 -9.37 1.66
CA TRP A 8 0.13 -9.29 1.46
C TRP A 8 -0.27 -8.18 0.49
N VAL A 9 0.34 -6.99 0.57
CA VAL A 9 -0.02 -5.86 -0.31
C VAL A 9 0.37 -6.13 -1.76
N LEU A 10 1.42 -6.93 -2.00
CA LEU A 10 1.96 -7.19 -3.34
C LEU A 10 1.34 -8.41 -4.01
N VAL A 11 0.80 -9.35 -3.23
CA VAL A 11 0.19 -10.57 -3.76
C VAL A 11 -1.01 -10.25 -4.64
N GLY A 12 -1.00 -10.77 -5.87
CA GLY A 12 -2.12 -10.66 -6.82
C GLY A 12 -2.06 -9.48 -7.79
N HIS A 13 -1.13 -8.55 -7.61
CA HIS A 13 -0.87 -7.43 -8.55
C HIS A 13 0.12 -7.81 -9.64
N ASP A 14 0.06 -7.12 -10.77
CA ASP A 14 1.09 -7.18 -11.80
C ASP A 14 2.40 -6.50 -11.36
N LEU A 15 3.48 -6.75 -12.08
CA LEU A 15 4.82 -6.25 -11.74
C LEU A 15 4.90 -4.71 -11.67
N THR A 16 4.09 -3.99 -12.45
CA THR A 16 4.09 -2.51 -12.47
C THR A 16 3.46 -1.97 -11.20
N ASN A 17 2.32 -2.53 -10.80
CA ASN A 17 1.67 -2.17 -9.54
C ASN A 17 2.50 -2.62 -8.33
N GLN A 18 3.12 -3.81 -8.38
CA GLN A 18 4.04 -4.24 -7.33
C GLN A 18 5.21 -3.25 -7.14
N ALA A 19 5.86 -2.82 -8.23
CA ALA A 19 6.93 -1.83 -8.17
C ALA A 19 6.45 -0.48 -7.62
N THR A 20 5.23 -0.06 -7.99
CA THR A 20 4.61 1.19 -7.52
C THR A 20 4.25 1.14 -6.04
N LEU A 21 3.69 0.03 -5.57
CA LEU A 21 3.39 -0.22 -4.16
C LEU A 21 4.67 -0.28 -3.33
N LEU A 22 5.70 -0.96 -3.84
CA LEU A 22 7.01 -1.04 -3.20
C LEU A 22 7.62 0.34 -2.99
N ARG A 23 7.63 1.17 -4.04
CA ARG A 23 8.17 2.53 -3.95
C ARG A 23 7.43 3.37 -2.92
N GLN A 24 6.10 3.28 -2.87
CA GLN A 24 5.30 4.00 -1.87
C GLN A 24 5.60 3.53 -0.44
N ILE A 25 5.84 2.22 -0.23
CA ILE A 25 6.25 1.68 1.08
C ILE A 25 7.62 2.23 1.47
N GLU A 26 8.60 2.19 0.56
CA GLU A 26 9.95 2.72 0.82
C GLU A 26 9.92 4.21 1.15
N GLU A 27 9.15 5.01 0.42
CA GLU A 27 8.96 6.44 0.72
C GLU A 27 8.32 6.67 2.09
N ALA A 28 7.34 5.85 2.48
CA ALA A 28 6.68 5.95 3.77
C ALA A 28 7.61 5.53 4.93
N GLU A 29 8.39 4.48 4.75
CA GLU A 29 9.40 4.01 5.71
C GLU A 29 10.52 5.04 5.90
N GLU A 30 11.00 5.63 4.80
CA GLU A 30 12.01 6.71 4.82
C GLU A 30 11.50 7.92 5.59
N LYS A 31 10.24 8.30 5.36
CA LYS A 31 9.56 9.40 6.08
C LYS A 31 9.12 9.01 7.49
N ARG A 32 9.30 7.75 7.91
CA ARG A 32 8.84 7.17 9.18
C ARG A 32 7.36 7.46 9.45
N LEU A 33 6.54 7.40 8.40
CA LEU A 33 5.12 7.64 8.52
C LEU A 33 4.48 6.52 9.32
N THR A 34 3.77 6.90 10.38
CA THR A 34 2.95 5.98 11.16
C THR A 34 1.63 5.68 10.47
N HIS A 35 1.18 6.50 9.53
CA HIS A 35 -0.05 6.29 8.77
C HIS A 35 0.14 6.73 7.32
N TYR A 36 -0.18 5.84 6.37
CA TYR A 36 -0.07 6.12 4.95
C TYR A 36 -0.98 5.21 4.13
N TYR A 37 -1.25 5.65 2.89
CA TYR A 37 -2.05 4.92 1.93
C TYR A 37 -1.19 4.45 0.78
N LEU A 38 -1.34 3.18 0.41
CA LEU A 38 -0.71 2.60 -0.77
C LEU A 38 -1.76 2.47 -1.85
N THR A 39 -1.58 3.14 -2.97
CA THR A 39 -2.53 3.11 -4.09
C THR A 39 -2.02 2.23 -5.22
N TYR A 40 -2.94 1.51 -5.86
CA TYR A 40 -2.68 0.70 -7.05
C TYR A 40 -3.75 0.96 -8.10
N GLN A 41 -3.43 0.71 -9.36
CA GLN A 41 -4.33 0.93 -10.50
C GLN A 41 -4.78 -0.37 -11.18
N ASP A 42 -4.26 -1.53 -10.75
CA ASP A 42 -4.73 -2.83 -11.23
C ASP A 42 -6.22 -3.07 -10.88
N ARG A 43 -6.94 -3.83 -11.73
CA ARG A 43 -8.32 -4.30 -11.48
C ARG A 43 -9.34 -3.24 -11.05
N GLY A 44 -9.29 -2.06 -11.66
CA GLY A 44 -10.23 -0.97 -11.35
C GLY A 44 -9.73 -0.02 -10.27
N GLY A 45 -8.50 -0.21 -9.80
CA GLY A 45 -7.85 0.66 -8.83
C GLY A 45 -8.31 0.41 -7.40
N GLY A 46 -7.47 0.84 -6.46
CA GLY A 46 -7.78 0.74 -5.05
C GLY A 46 -6.64 1.23 -4.18
N PHE A 47 -6.81 1.05 -2.89
CA PHE A 47 -5.86 1.48 -1.90
C PHE A 47 -5.79 0.52 -0.71
N TYR A 48 -4.63 0.50 -0.07
CA TYR A 48 -4.40 -0.11 1.23
C TYR A 48 -4.08 0.98 2.23
N GLU A 49 -4.74 0.94 3.37
CA GLU A 49 -4.45 1.81 4.50
C GLU A 49 -3.50 1.07 5.43
N ILE A 50 -2.35 1.68 5.70
CA ILE A 50 -1.34 1.15 6.61
C ILE A 50 -1.20 2.09 7.81
N GLU A 51 -1.32 1.56 9.02
CA GLU A 51 -1.13 2.28 10.27
C GLU A 51 -0.17 1.49 11.18
N TYR A 52 0.87 2.14 11.69
CA TYR A 52 1.98 1.55 12.44
C TYR A 52 2.58 0.31 11.75
N GLY A 53 2.61 0.30 10.42
CA GLY A 53 3.11 -0.83 9.63
C GLY A 53 2.15 -2.03 9.56
N LEU A 54 0.93 -1.89 10.08
CA LEU A 54 -0.15 -2.87 10.03
C LEU A 54 -1.20 -2.44 9.01
N MET A 55 -1.71 -3.40 8.24
CA MET A 55 -2.82 -3.14 7.33
C MET A 55 -4.09 -2.88 8.12
N LYS A 56 -4.62 -1.66 8.03
CA LYS A 56 -5.86 -1.22 8.67
C LYS A 56 -7.08 -1.52 7.83
N GLY A 57 -6.96 -1.36 6.52
CA GLY A 57 -8.05 -1.54 5.60
C GLY A 57 -7.60 -1.58 4.14
N SER A 58 -8.51 -2.02 3.28
CA SER A 58 -8.37 -1.93 1.83
C SER A 58 -9.69 -1.49 1.22
N GLY A 59 -9.64 -0.69 0.17
CA GLY A 59 -10.82 -0.26 -0.55
C GLY A 59 -10.54 0.03 -2.02
N ILE A 60 -11.61 0.33 -2.75
CA ILE A 60 -11.61 0.64 -4.19
C ILE A 60 -11.73 2.16 -4.46
N ASP A 61 -12.10 2.95 -3.44
CA ASP A 61 -12.23 4.40 -3.51
C ASP A 61 -11.39 5.05 -2.38
N PRO A 62 -10.24 5.69 -2.68
CA PRO A 62 -9.49 6.38 -1.63
C PRO A 62 -10.39 7.42 -0.96
N PRO A 63 -10.34 7.57 0.38
CA PRO A 63 -11.18 8.52 1.07
C PRO A 63 -10.97 9.91 0.44
N LYS A 64 -12.06 10.55 0.02
CA LYS A 64 -12.05 11.94 -0.46
C LYS A 64 -11.53 12.79 0.69
N GLN A 65 -10.25 13.18 0.63
CA GLN A 65 -9.65 14.16 1.53
C GLN A 65 -10.30 15.52 1.35
#